data_AF-D9WVM2-F1
#
_entry.id   AF-D9WVM2-F1
#
_cell.length_a   1.000
_cell.length_b   1.000
_cell.length_c   1.000
_cell.angle_alpha   90.00
_cell.angle_beta   90.00
_cell.angle_gamma   90.00
#
_symmetry.space_group_name_H-M   'P 1'
#
loop_
_entity.id
_entity.type
_entity.pdbx_description
1 polymer ?
#
loop_
_entity_poly.entity_id
_entity_poly.type
_entity_poly.pdbx_seq_one_letter_code
_entity_poly.pdbx_strand_id
1 'polypeptide(L)'
;MLCETAIWPAGRLPVLAAELERAGLGADVATLLWEMACLPPEPLAAAAEALIAAGRESDGERLLRQSVARPVAEVAQTALALLGNAAHQEVALLLTAFLRARTPAEVAEAAAEDPGTLVPQLLDAAGAVSPGSQHDLAHALRVAGIHGAT
;
A
#
# COMPACT_ATOMS: atom_id res chain seq x y z
N MET A 1 -16.30 12.98 1.97
CA MET A 1 -17.49 12.68 1.13
C MET A 1 -17.03 11.69 0.06
N LEU A 2 -17.40 10.41 0.12
CA LEU A 2 -16.66 9.32 -0.58
C LEU A 2 -17.12 9.00 -2.03
N CYS A 3 -17.97 9.81 -2.66
CA CYS A 3 -18.48 9.47 -4.00
C CYS A 3 -17.94 10.35 -5.14
N GLU A 4 -17.50 11.58 -4.88
CA GLU A 4 -17.09 12.47 -5.98
C GLU A 4 -15.62 12.28 -6.40
N THR A 5 -14.74 11.83 -5.50
CA THR A 5 -13.31 11.63 -5.79
C THR A 5 -12.98 10.27 -6.38
N ALA A 6 -13.78 9.23 -6.14
CA ALA A 6 -13.59 7.89 -6.71
C ALA A 6 -13.74 7.85 -8.25
N ILE A 7 -14.30 8.90 -8.85
CA ILE A 7 -14.50 9.04 -10.31
C ILE A 7 -13.34 9.81 -10.96
N TRP A 8 -12.47 10.46 -10.18
CA TRP A 8 -11.41 11.30 -10.74
C TRP A 8 -10.21 10.46 -11.18
N PRO A 9 -9.63 10.74 -12.36
CA PRO A 9 -8.37 10.11 -12.75
C PRO A 9 -7.29 10.39 -11.71
N ALA A 10 -6.58 9.36 -11.27
CA ALA A 10 -5.54 9.45 -10.23
C ALA A 10 -4.49 10.55 -10.52
N GLY A 11 -4.16 10.77 -11.80
CA GLY A 11 -3.25 11.83 -12.24
C GLY A 11 -3.68 13.27 -11.89
N ARG A 12 -4.92 13.51 -11.47
CA ARG A 12 -5.36 14.83 -10.98
C ARG A 12 -4.96 15.08 -9.53
N LEU A 13 -4.71 14.03 -8.75
CA LEU A 13 -4.43 14.15 -7.32
C LEU A 13 -3.17 15.01 -7.04
N PRO A 14 -2.02 14.79 -7.70
CA PRO A 14 -0.83 15.61 -7.46
C PRO A 14 -1.03 17.07 -7.86
N VAL A 15 -1.78 17.31 -8.94
CA VAL A 15 -2.12 18.66 -9.41
C VAL A 15 -2.95 19.38 -8.34
N LEU A 16 -4.01 18.73 -7.84
CA LEU A 16 -4.86 19.32 -6.80
C LEU A 16 -4.07 19.60 -5.52
N ALA A 17 -3.19 18.71 -5.10
CA ALA A 17 -2.35 18.94 -3.93
C ALA A 17 -1.43 20.16 -4.10
N ALA A 18 -0.79 20.30 -5.27
CA ALA A 18 0.04 21.47 -5.57
C ALA A 18 -0.78 22.77 -5.64
N GLU A 19 -2.00 22.73 -6.18
CA GLU A 19 -2.91 23.88 -6.21
C GLU A 19 -3.32 24.32 -4.80
N LEU A 20 -3.66 23.38 -3.92
CA LEU A 20 -3.96 23.67 -2.51
C LEU A 20 -2.78 24.33 -1.82
N GLU A 21 -1.57 23.80 -1.99
CA GLU A 21 -0.35 24.38 -1.42
C GLU A 21 -0.11 25.81 -1.92
N ARG A 22 -0.20 26.05 -3.23
CA ARG A 22 -0.04 27.40 -3.80
C ARG A 22 -1.12 28.38 -3.33
N ALA A 23 -2.33 27.89 -3.03
CA ALA A 23 -3.41 28.70 -2.49
C ALA A 23 -3.26 28.98 -0.98
N GLY A 24 -2.22 28.46 -0.32
CA GLY A 24 -2.03 28.58 1.13
C GLY A 24 -2.85 27.59 1.95
N LEU A 25 -3.42 26.57 1.30
CA LEU A 25 -4.28 25.53 1.87
C LEU A 25 -3.52 24.21 2.07
N GLY A 26 -2.22 24.25 2.39
CA GLY A 26 -1.40 23.05 2.56
C GLY A 26 -1.92 22.07 3.63
N ALA A 27 -2.65 22.56 4.64
CA ALA A 27 -3.31 21.71 5.63
C ALA A 27 -4.40 20.80 5.01
N ASP A 28 -5.07 21.27 3.96
CA ASP A 28 -6.14 20.52 3.29
C ASP A 28 -5.60 19.35 2.47
N VAL A 29 -4.30 19.36 2.12
CA VAL A 29 -3.64 18.20 1.49
C VAL A 29 -3.69 16.98 2.42
N ALA A 30 -3.59 17.17 3.74
CA ALA A 30 -3.70 16.06 4.69
C ALA A 30 -5.11 15.45 4.68
N THR A 31 -6.15 16.29 4.64
CA THR A 31 -7.54 15.86 4.52
C THR A 31 -7.77 15.11 3.22
N LEU A 32 -7.29 15.65 2.09
CA LEU A 32 -7.39 15.02 0.78
C LEU A 32 -6.77 13.61 0.79
N LEU A 33 -5.55 13.46 1.30
CA LEU A 33 -4.91 12.14 1.35
C LEU A 33 -5.62 11.15 2.28
N TRP A 34 -6.21 11.64 3.38
CA TRP A 34 -7.02 10.79 4.24
C TRP A 34 -8.26 10.26 3.50
N GLU A 35 -8.92 11.11 2.70
CA GLU A 35 -10.02 10.66 1.85
C GLU A 35 -9.55 9.65 0.78
N MET A 36 -8.36 9.85 0.19
CA MET A 36 -7.81 8.90 -0.79
C MET A 36 -7.46 7.56 -0.15
N ALA A 37 -7.03 7.54 1.11
CA ALA A 37 -6.70 6.30 1.84
C ALA A 37 -7.92 5.38 2.01
N CYS A 38 -9.14 5.92 1.87
CA CYS A 38 -10.39 5.18 1.94
C CYS A 38 -10.89 4.65 0.58
N LEU A 39 -10.19 4.93 -0.53
CA LEU A 39 -10.56 4.42 -1.84
C LEU A 39 -10.48 2.89 -1.91
N PRO A 40 -11.21 2.21 -2.82
CA PRO A 40 -10.98 0.80 -3.11
C PRO A 40 -9.51 0.52 -3.49
N PRO A 41 -9.03 -0.74 -3.38
CA PRO A 41 -7.61 -1.08 -3.56
C PRO A 41 -6.97 -0.58 -4.86
N GLU A 42 -7.62 -0.76 -6.00
CA GLU A 42 -7.07 -0.36 -7.31
C GLU A 42 -6.97 1.17 -7.48
N PRO A 43 -8.03 1.98 -7.23
CA PRO A 43 -7.89 3.44 -7.22
C PRO A 43 -6.91 3.98 -6.18
N LEU A 44 -6.77 3.32 -5.02
CA LEU A 44 -5.76 3.68 -4.01
C LEU A 44 -4.33 3.47 -4.55
N ALA A 45 -4.07 2.32 -5.18
CA ALA A 45 -2.80 2.01 -5.82
C ALA A 45 -2.44 3.07 -6.87
N ALA A 46 -3.38 3.37 -7.77
CA ALA A 46 -3.21 4.39 -8.80
C ALA A 46 -2.96 5.80 -8.21
N ALA A 47 -3.60 6.15 -7.09
CA ALA A 47 -3.38 7.42 -6.39
C ALA A 47 -1.98 7.53 -5.80
N ALA A 48 -1.46 6.46 -5.20
CA ALA A 48 -0.10 6.42 -4.66
C ALA A 48 0.95 6.54 -5.78
N GLU A 49 0.79 5.78 -6.87
CA GLU A 49 1.65 5.87 -8.05
C GLU A 49 1.65 7.29 -8.65
N ALA A 50 0.47 7.90 -8.80
CA ALA A 50 0.37 9.25 -9.35
C ALA A 50 1.14 10.28 -8.51
N LEU A 51 1.08 10.17 -7.17
CA LEU A 51 1.83 11.03 -6.27
C LEU A 51 3.34 10.86 -6.41
N ILE A 52 3.82 9.61 -6.41
CA ILE A 52 5.25 9.31 -6.51
C ILE A 52 5.79 9.68 -7.90
N ALA A 53 5.09 9.34 -8.97
CA ALA A 53 5.45 9.73 -10.33
C ALA A 53 5.51 11.25 -10.54
N ALA A 54 4.76 12.02 -9.74
CA ALA A 54 4.78 13.48 -9.75
C ALA A 54 5.83 14.11 -8.82
N GLY A 55 6.73 13.32 -8.21
CA GLY A 55 7.75 13.81 -7.28
C GLY A 55 7.19 14.25 -5.92
N ARG A 56 6.05 13.68 -5.51
CA ARG A 56 5.44 13.88 -4.17
C ARG A 56 5.53 12.58 -3.36
N GLU A 57 6.74 12.05 -3.24
CA GLU A 57 7.02 10.75 -2.61
C GLU A 57 6.58 10.69 -1.15
N SER A 58 6.76 11.77 -0.40
CA SER A 58 6.35 11.85 1.01
C SER A 58 4.83 11.69 1.19
N ASP A 59 4.05 12.20 0.23
CA ASP A 59 2.60 12.09 0.22
C ASP A 59 2.13 10.71 -0.24
N GLY A 60 2.76 10.14 -1.28
CA GLY A 60 2.50 8.75 -1.70
C GLY A 60 2.82 7.75 -0.59
N GLU A 61 3.96 7.91 0.09
CA GLU A 61 4.33 7.07 1.24
C GLU A 61 3.34 7.25 2.41
N ARG A 62 2.92 8.48 2.70
CA ARG A 62 1.92 8.76 3.74
C ARG A 62 0.60 8.07 3.43
N LEU A 63 0.15 8.14 2.18
CA LEU A 63 -1.08 7.49 1.72
C LEU A 63 -1.00 5.96 1.90
N LEU A 64 0.08 5.33 1.41
CA LEU A 64 0.27 3.87 1.53
C LEU A 64 0.35 3.43 2.99
N ARG A 65 1.11 4.15 3.83
CA ARG A 65 1.20 3.86 5.27
C ARG A 65 -0.14 4.01 6.00
N GLN A 66 -1.00 4.94 5.60
CA GLN A 66 -2.33 5.06 6.20
C GLN A 66 -3.22 3.87 5.81
N SER A 67 -3.07 3.37 4.59
CA SER A 67 -3.91 2.30 4.08
C SER A 67 -3.73 0.95 4.78
N VAL A 68 -2.60 0.68 5.45
CA VAL A 68 -2.36 -0.60 6.16
C VAL A 68 -3.26 -0.80 7.39
N ALA A 69 -3.98 0.24 7.81
CA ALA A 69 -5.01 0.17 8.85
C ALA A 69 -6.30 -0.53 8.37
N ARG A 70 -6.47 -0.74 7.06
CA ARG A 70 -7.61 -1.40 6.44
C ARG A 70 -7.63 -2.93 6.71
N PRO A 71 -8.73 -3.64 6.38
CA PRO A 71 -8.76 -5.09 6.39
C PRO A 71 -7.60 -5.71 5.61
N VAL A 72 -7.06 -6.83 6.11
CA VAL A 72 -5.85 -7.48 5.55
C VAL A 72 -5.99 -7.83 4.06
N ALA A 73 -7.16 -8.30 3.64
CA ALA A 73 -7.46 -8.61 2.24
C ALA A 73 -7.38 -7.36 1.34
N GLU A 74 -7.85 -6.20 1.80
CA GLU A 74 -7.78 -4.96 1.01
C GLU A 74 -6.35 -4.45 0.87
N VAL A 75 -5.51 -4.65 1.89
CA VAL A 75 -4.07 -4.33 1.80
C VAL A 75 -3.38 -5.24 0.78
N ALA A 76 -3.66 -6.54 0.80
CA ALA A 76 -3.16 -7.50 -0.18
C ALA A 76 -3.60 -7.15 -1.61
N GLN A 77 -4.88 -6.83 -1.80
CA GLN A 77 -5.41 -6.41 -3.11
C GLN A 77 -4.77 -5.11 -3.59
N THR A 78 -4.42 -4.19 -2.68
CA THR A 78 -3.69 -2.96 -3.04
C THR A 78 -2.27 -3.30 -3.51
N ALA A 79 -1.59 -4.22 -2.82
CA ALA A 79 -0.27 -4.71 -3.24
C ALA A 79 -0.32 -5.40 -4.61
N LEU A 80 -1.35 -6.22 -4.87
CA LEU A 80 -1.56 -6.87 -6.16
C LEU A 80 -1.83 -5.86 -7.29
N ALA A 81 -2.62 -4.82 -7.03
CA ALA A 81 -2.85 -3.74 -7.99
C ALA A 81 -1.55 -3.01 -8.35
N LEU A 82 -0.73 -2.66 -7.35
CA LEU A 82 0.58 -2.02 -7.57
C LEU A 82 1.54 -2.95 -8.34
N LEU A 83 1.55 -4.26 -8.04
CA LEU A 83 2.36 -5.24 -8.79
C LEU A 83 1.90 -5.35 -10.25
N GLY A 84 0.60 -5.33 -10.51
CA GLY A 84 0.03 -5.31 -11.86
C GLY A 84 0.45 -4.09 -12.67
N ASN A 85 0.72 -2.96 -12.00
CA ASN A 85 1.19 -1.73 -12.61
C ASN A 85 2.73 -1.63 -12.70
N ALA A 86 3.47 -2.65 -12.28
CA ALA A 86 4.94 -2.65 -12.16
C ALA A 86 5.50 -1.54 -11.24
N ALA A 87 4.70 -1.11 -10.26
CA ALA A 87 5.03 -0.07 -9.29
C ALA A 87 5.87 -0.64 -8.12
N HIS A 88 7.08 -1.11 -8.42
CA HIS A 88 7.91 -1.85 -7.46
C HIS A 88 8.29 -1.06 -6.20
N GLN A 89 8.51 0.26 -6.33
CA GLN A 89 8.83 1.12 -5.19
C GLN A 89 7.64 1.23 -4.23
N GLU A 90 6.44 1.43 -4.78
CA GLU A 90 5.19 1.55 -4.06
C GLU A 90 4.84 0.26 -3.33
N VAL A 91 5.01 -0.90 -3.98
CA VAL A 91 4.84 -2.21 -3.35
C VAL A 91 5.76 -2.34 -2.15
N ALA A 92 7.05 -2.01 -2.29
CA ALA A 92 8.00 -2.10 -1.19
C ALA A 92 7.62 -1.18 -0.01
N LEU A 93 7.17 0.06 -0.29
CA LEU A 93 6.68 0.99 0.73
C LEU A 93 5.46 0.44 1.47
N LEU A 94 4.46 -0.08 0.74
CA LEU A 94 3.25 -0.65 1.30
C LEU A 94 3.55 -1.87 2.18
N LEU A 95 4.30 -2.85 1.65
CA LEU A 95 4.59 -4.09 2.37
C LEU A 95 5.46 -3.84 3.60
N THR A 96 6.42 -2.91 3.52
CA THR A 96 7.22 -2.50 4.69
C THR A 96 6.34 -1.87 5.76
N ALA A 97 5.42 -0.99 5.38
CA ALA A 97 4.48 -0.39 6.33
C ALA A 97 3.55 -1.45 6.95
N PHE A 98 3.08 -2.41 6.16
CA PHE A 98 2.20 -3.48 6.61
C PHE A 98 2.87 -4.39 7.63
N LEU A 99 4.11 -4.83 7.34
CA LEU A 99 4.94 -5.63 8.24
C LEU A 99 5.27 -4.94 9.56
N ARG A 100 5.35 -3.62 9.58
CA ARG A 100 5.58 -2.84 10.80
C ARG A 100 4.30 -2.61 11.61
N ALA A 101 3.15 -2.59 10.95
CA ALA A 101 1.87 -2.26 11.57
C ALA A 101 1.10 -3.49 12.07
N ARG A 102 1.36 -4.67 11.50
CA ARG A 102 0.58 -5.88 11.73
C ARG A 102 1.43 -7.03 12.25
N THR A 103 0.76 -8.00 12.87
CA THR A 103 1.41 -9.23 13.33
C THR A 103 1.82 -10.11 12.15
N PRO A 104 2.84 -10.97 12.29
CA PRO A 104 3.21 -11.92 11.26
C PRO A 104 2.05 -12.83 10.81
N ALA A 105 1.12 -13.15 11.72
CA ALA A 105 -0.06 -13.96 11.40
C ALA A 105 -1.06 -13.23 10.49
N GLU A 106 -1.38 -11.96 10.77
CA GLU A 106 -2.23 -11.13 9.90
C GLU A 106 -1.59 -10.90 8.52
N VAL A 107 -0.27 -10.74 8.48
CA VAL A 107 0.47 -10.61 7.21
C VAL A 107 0.46 -11.92 6.42
N ALA A 108 0.58 -13.06 7.10
CA ALA A 108 0.44 -14.38 6.47
C ALA A 108 -0.98 -14.60 5.94
N GLU A 109 -2.01 -14.19 6.68
CA GLU A 109 -3.42 -14.26 6.23
C GLU A 109 -3.63 -13.47 4.93
N ALA A 110 -3.09 -12.26 4.84
CA ALA A 110 -3.14 -11.44 3.62
C ALA A 110 -2.54 -12.15 2.39
N ALA A 111 -1.51 -12.98 2.58
CA ALA A 111 -0.89 -13.72 1.49
C ALA A 111 -1.83 -14.77 0.87
N ALA A 112 -2.94 -15.14 1.53
CA ALA A 112 -3.91 -16.10 1.01
C ALA A 112 -4.69 -15.58 -0.21
N GLU A 113 -4.73 -14.25 -0.44
CA GLU A 113 -5.42 -13.65 -1.59
C GLU A 113 -4.77 -14.06 -2.93
N ASP A 114 -3.44 -14.14 -2.98
CA ASP A 114 -2.68 -14.70 -4.09
C ASP A 114 -1.30 -15.17 -3.57
N PRO A 115 -1.20 -16.42 -3.07
CA PRO A 115 0.03 -16.91 -2.48
C PRO A 115 1.21 -16.93 -3.45
N GLY A 116 0.95 -17.20 -4.73
CA GLY A 116 1.98 -17.29 -5.76
C GLY A 116 2.71 -15.97 -5.96
N THR A 117 1.95 -14.88 -5.92
CA THR A 117 2.49 -13.54 -6.12
C THR A 117 2.96 -12.91 -4.81
N LEU A 118 2.20 -13.04 -3.72
CA LEU A 118 2.42 -12.27 -2.49
C LEU A 118 3.49 -12.86 -1.58
N VAL A 119 3.60 -14.19 -1.49
CA VAL A 119 4.55 -14.82 -0.55
C VAL A 119 6.01 -14.40 -0.82
N PRO A 120 6.51 -14.41 -2.07
CA PRO A 120 7.88 -13.96 -2.35
C PRO A 120 8.09 -12.48 -1.97
N GLN A 121 7.14 -11.61 -2.34
CA GLN A 121 7.24 -10.16 -2.09
C GLN A 121 7.23 -9.84 -0.59
N LEU A 122 6.40 -10.54 0.19
CA LEU A 122 6.33 -10.37 1.64
C LEU A 122 7.59 -10.88 2.34
N LEU A 123 8.15 -12.01 1.91
CA LEU A 123 9.41 -12.53 2.47
C LEU A 123 10.61 -11.65 2.13
N ASP A 124 10.67 -11.09 0.92
CA ASP A 124 11.70 -10.14 0.52
C ASP A 124 11.60 -8.84 1.32
N ALA A 125 10.39 -8.26 1.44
CA ALA A 125 10.15 -7.07 2.24
C ALA A 125 10.46 -7.30 3.72
N ALA A 126 10.09 -8.46 4.28
CA ALA A 126 10.41 -8.81 5.66
C ALA A 126 11.92 -8.95 5.88
N GLY A 127 12.65 -9.54 4.93
CA GLY A 127 14.11 -9.63 4.98
C GLY A 127 14.79 -8.26 4.95
N ALA A 128 14.25 -7.31 4.17
CA ALA A 128 14.72 -5.93 4.14
C ALA A 128 14.45 -5.17 5.45
N VAL A 129 13.39 -5.54 6.20
CA VAL A 129 13.15 -5.00 7.55
C VAL A 129 14.13 -5.57 8.56
N SER A 130 14.19 -6.91 8.69
CA SER A 130 15.19 -7.60 9.48
C SER A 130 15.18 -9.12 9.21
N PRO A 131 16.30 -9.83 9.45
CA PRO A 131 16.30 -11.30 9.40
C PRO A 131 15.29 -11.95 10.34
N GLY A 132 15.02 -11.34 11.51
CA GLY A 132 14.02 -11.82 12.47
C GLY A 132 12.60 -11.72 11.91
N SER A 133 12.24 -10.59 11.30
CA SER A 133 10.94 -10.40 10.66
C SER A 133 10.67 -11.41 9.55
N GLN A 134 11.70 -11.72 8.74
CA GLN A 134 11.57 -12.75 7.70
C GLN A 134 11.34 -14.14 8.29
N HIS A 135 12.06 -14.49 9.37
CA HIS A 135 11.88 -15.77 10.05
C HIS A 135 10.47 -15.91 10.65
N ASP A 136 9.99 -14.87 11.33
CA ASP A 136 8.68 -14.85 11.97
C ASP A 136 7.55 -14.98 10.95
N LEU A 137 7.67 -14.26 9.82
CA LEU A 137 6.72 -14.37 8.72
C LEU A 137 6.75 -15.77 8.07
N ALA A 138 7.95 -16.30 7.78
CA ALA A 138 8.08 -17.64 7.22
C ALA A 138 7.49 -18.71 8.15
N HIS A 139 7.62 -18.53 9.46
CA HIS A 139 6.98 -19.38 10.45
C HIS A 139 5.45 -19.25 10.40
N ALA A 140 4.90 -18.03 10.39
CA ALA A 140 3.47 -17.79 10.32
C ALA A 140 2.83 -18.37 9.05
N LEU A 141 3.47 -18.21 7.89
CA LEU A 141 3.02 -18.80 6.62
C LEU A 141 2.96 -20.33 6.69
N ARG A 142 3.98 -20.98 7.29
CA ARG A 142 3.96 -22.43 7.51
C ARG A 142 2.83 -22.88 8.43
N VAL A 143 2.59 -22.16 9.53
CA VAL A 143 1.49 -22.45 10.47
C VAL A 143 0.13 -22.32 9.78
N ALA A 144 -0.02 -21.34 8.88
CA ALA A 144 -1.24 -21.12 8.10
C ALA A 144 -1.40 -22.09 6.92
N GLY A 145 -0.39 -22.91 6.59
CA GLY A 145 -0.41 -23.78 5.41
C GLY A 145 -0.35 -23.02 4.08
N ILE A 146 0.17 -21.78 4.09
CA ILE A 146 0.27 -20.91 2.91
C ILE A 146 1.67 -21.08 2.31
N HIS A 147 1.72 -21.36 1.01
CA HIS A 147 2.95 -21.63 0.28
C HIS A 147 2.99 -20.78 -1.00
N GLY A 148 4.16 -20.26 -1.35
CA GLY A 148 4.37 -19.59 -2.63
C GLY A 148 4.32 -20.56 -3.80
N ALA A 149 4.21 -20.04 -5.03
CA ALA A 149 4.35 -20.85 -6.23
C ALA A 149 5.77 -21.44 -6.27
N THR A 150 5.85 -22.77 -6.41
CA THR A 150 7.11 -23.52 -6.59
C THR A 150 7.68 -23.31 -7.98
#